data_AF-A0A1H4ICW0-F1
#
_entry.id   AF-A0A1H4ICW0-F1
#
_cell.length_a   1.000
_cell.length_b   1.000
_cell.length_c   1.000
_cell.angle_alpha   90.00
_cell.angle_beta   90.00
_cell.angle_gamma   90.00
#
_symmetry.space_group_name_H-M   'P 1'
#
loop_
_entity.id
_entity.type
_entity.pdbx_description
1 polymer ?
#
loop_
_entity_poly.entity_id
_entity_poly.type
_entity_poly.pdbx_seq_one_letter_code
_entity_poly.pdbx_strand_id
1 'polypeptide(L)'
;MSPAHHAPVETVTRAPRPDLTDYDLLAPRLSGGKDSALMMWLFIETARTAGIIERVRSYHASLGLLDWPGITYHGVYWPGVSELAARQSTAFGLPPDQLIEVTRTLTGPDGTRMPHSLLTEIAAYGRFPRLGSRYCTKSAKDTVVSASWTPFVTQRKKELGRPVRILKVQGMRRDESRSRSALAPYRNVLANGARSVDEWLPALEWTTEAVKE
;
A
#
# COMPACT_ATOMS: atom_id res chain seq x y z
N MET A 1 2.75 -34.74 -10.56
CA MET A 1 1.99 -33.56 -11.02
C MET A 1 2.94 -32.37 -11.00
N SER A 2 3.49 -31.98 -12.15
CA SER A 2 4.32 -30.78 -12.27
C SER A 2 3.47 -29.53 -12.05
N PRO A 3 3.97 -28.50 -11.33
CA PRO A 3 3.28 -27.23 -11.24
C PRO A 3 3.30 -26.58 -12.63
N ALA A 4 2.14 -26.18 -13.13
CA ALA A 4 2.04 -25.39 -14.34
C ALA A 4 2.89 -24.12 -14.16
N HIS A 5 3.93 -23.97 -14.97
CA HIS A 5 4.56 -22.68 -15.19
C HIS A 5 3.49 -21.76 -15.80
N HIS A 6 2.82 -20.97 -14.96
CA HIS A 6 2.14 -19.79 -15.45
C HIS A 6 3.20 -18.92 -16.11
N ALA A 7 3.07 -18.70 -17.42
CA ALA A 7 3.81 -17.65 -18.11
C ALA A 7 3.73 -16.37 -17.27
N PRO A 8 4.82 -15.58 -17.17
CA PRO A 8 4.77 -14.32 -16.45
C PRO A 8 3.63 -13.50 -17.04
N VAL A 9 2.64 -13.17 -16.20
CA VAL A 9 1.56 -12.31 -16.64
C VAL A 9 2.18 -10.95 -16.93
N GLU A 10 2.04 -10.49 -18.17
CA GLU A 10 2.53 -9.18 -18.58
C GLU A 10 1.85 -8.09 -17.76
N THR A 11 2.60 -7.02 -17.48
CA THR A 11 2.06 -5.80 -16.92
C THR A 11 1.03 -5.17 -17.87
N VAL A 12 0.12 -4.37 -17.31
CA VAL A 12 -0.91 -3.67 -18.08
C VAL A 12 -0.28 -2.76 -19.13
N THR A 13 0.70 -1.95 -18.75
CA THR A 13 1.54 -1.21 -19.69
C THR A 13 2.69 -2.10 -20.11
N ARG A 14 2.86 -2.31 -21.42
CA ARG A 14 3.96 -3.11 -21.99
C ARG A 14 5.24 -2.27 -22.14
N ALA A 15 5.73 -1.75 -21.02
CA ALA A 15 6.94 -0.93 -20.97
C ALA A 15 7.69 -1.15 -19.64
N PRO A 16 8.97 -0.74 -19.51
CA PRO A 16 9.71 -0.84 -18.26
C PRO A 16 9.15 0.00 -17.09
N ARG A 17 8.23 0.92 -17.37
CA ARG A 17 7.53 1.78 -16.40
C ARG A 17 6.05 1.85 -16.76
N PRO A 18 5.15 2.03 -15.78
CA PRO A 18 3.72 2.16 -16.04
C PRO A 18 3.42 3.48 -16.77
N ASP A 19 2.49 3.42 -17.73
CA ASP A 19 1.71 4.58 -18.13
C ASP A 19 0.55 4.70 -17.13
N LEU A 20 0.47 5.80 -16.40
CA LEU A 20 -0.54 5.95 -15.34
C LEU A 20 -1.96 5.99 -15.90
N THR A 21 -2.14 6.37 -17.18
CA THR A 21 -3.46 6.49 -17.83
C THR A 21 -4.10 5.13 -18.12
N ASP A 22 -3.30 4.07 -18.18
CA ASP A 22 -3.76 2.68 -18.40
C ASP A 22 -4.53 2.10 -17.22
N TYR A 23 -4.45 2.73 -16.04
CA TYR A 23 -4.98 2.23 -14.78
C TYR A 23 -6.29 2.91 -14.37
N ASP A 24 -7.17 2.11 -13.76
CA ASP A 24 -8.45 2.57 -13.22
C ASP A 24 -8.32 3.08 -11.78
N LEU A 25 -7.30 2.59 -11.06
CA LEU A 25 -6.98 2.97 -9.69
C LEU A 25 -5.47 3.04 -9.50
N LEU A 26 -5.00 4.20 -9.05
CA LEU A 26 -3.62 4.41 -8.61
C LEU A 26 -3.61 4.35 -7.07
N ALA A 27 -2.89 3.38 -6.51
CA ALA A 27 -2.95 3.02 -5.10
C ALA A 27 -1.59 3.19 -4.39
N PRO A 28 -1.10 4.43 -4.18
CA PRO A 28 0.11 4.67 -3.42
C PRO A 28 -0.03 4.28 -1.95
N ARG A 29 1.01 3.65 -1.39
CA ARG A 29 1.05 3.18 0.00
C ARG A 29 1.81 4.14 0.89
N LEU A 30 1.13 4.66 1.91
CA LEU A 30 1.71 5.61 2.88
C LEU A 30 1.99 4.94 4.21
N SER A 31 3.17 5.19 4.77
CA SER A 31 3.56 4.74 6.11
C SER A 31 3.91 5.90 7.03
N GLY A 32 3.74 7.15 6.60
CA GLY A 32 4.21 8.33 7.34
C GLY A 32 5.74 8.48 7.37
N GLY A 33 6.47 7.71 6.55
CA GLY A 33 7.93 7.71 6.49
C GLY A 33 8.48 8.45 5.27
N LYS A 34 9.79 8.75 5.31
CA LYS A 34 10.50 9.45 4.22
C LYS A 34 10.37 8.75 2.87
N ASP A 35 10.42 7.42 2.84
CA ASP A 35 10.41 6.66 1.59
C ASP A 35 9.04 6.68 0.91
N SER A 36 7.95 6.68 1.69
CA SER A 36 6.62 6.93 1.13
C SER A 36 6.46 8.36 0.66
N ALA A 37 7.12 9.34 1.28
CA ALA A 37 7.10 10.74 0.84
C ALA A 37 7.82 10.91 -0.50
N LEU A 38 9.01 10.35 -0.64
CA LEU A 38 9.75 10.30 -1.90
C LEU A 38 8.95 9.60 -3.01
N MET A 39 8.30 8.46 -2.69
CA MET A 39 7.44 7.78 -3.65
C MET A 39 6.32 8.68 -4.16
N MET A 40 5.63 9.40 -3.27
CA MET A 40 4.59 10.34 -3.67
C MET A 40 5.14 11.47 -4.53
N TRP A 41 6.30 12.03 -4.16
CA TRP A 41 6.97 13.09 -4.92
C TRP A 41 7.29 12.66 -6.37
N LEU A 42 7.80 11.44 -6.56
CA LEU A 42 8.11 10.89 -7.89
C LEU A 42 6.87 10.57 -8.74
N PHE A 43 5.73 10.32 -8.10
CA PHE A 43 4.54 9.80 -8.75
C PHE A 43 3.48 10.88 -9.03
N ILE A 44 3.23 11.77 -8.07
CA ILE A 44 2.00 12.56 -8.04
C ILE A 44 1.93 13.61 -9.14
N GLU A 45 3.06 14.22 -9.51
CA GLU A 45 3.10 15.21 -10.58
C GLU A 45 2.81 14.57 -11.95
N THR A 46 3.24 13.32 -12.14
CA THR A 46 2.91 12.57 -13.36
C THR A 46 1.40 12.34 -13.46
N ALA A 47 0.75 11.98 -12.35
CA ALA A 47 -0.71 11.81 -12.32
C ALA A 47 -1.46 13.13 -12.56
N ARG A 48 -0.95 14.23 -12.00
CA ARG A 48 -1.51 15.58 -12.17
C ARG A 48 -1.38 16.06 -13.62
N THR A 49 -0.18 15.96 -14.20
CA THR A 49 0.10 16.34 -15.59
C THR A 49 -0.74 15.51 -16.57
N ALA A 50 -0.99 14.23 -16.28
CA ALA A 50 -1.86 13.37 -17.07
C ALA A 50 -3.36 13.64 -16.86
N GLY A 51 -3.75 14.53 -15.94
CA GLY A 51 -5.15 14.88 -15.68
C GLY A 51 -5.98 13.76 -15.05
N ILE A 52 -5.35 12.85 -14.31
CA ILE A 52 -5.98 11.64 -13.73
C ILE A 52 -5.82 11.56 -12.20
N ILE A 53 -5.62 12.70 -11.53
CA ILE A 53 -5.42 12.78 -10.08
C ILE A 53 -6.61 12.19 -9.31
N GLU A 54 -7.82 12.25 -9.88
CA GLU A 54 -9.05 11.67 -9.32
C GLU A 54 -9.01 10.14 -9.22
N ARG A 55 -8.11 9.48 -9.97
CA ARG A 55 -7.87 8.02 -9.88
C ARG A 55 -6.91 7.65 -8.75
N VAL A 56 -6.29 8.63 -8.09
CA VAL A 56 -5.36 8.40 -6.99
C VAL A 56 -6.13 8.22 -5.69
N ARG A 57 -5.89 7.10 -5.01
CA ARG A 57 -6.33 6.88 -3.62
C ARG A 57 -5.13 6.38 -2.83
N SER A 58 -4.70 7.18 -1.87
CA SER A 58 -3.61 6.80 -0.97
C SER A 58 -4.12 5.82 0.09
N TYR A 59 -3.26 4.87 0.49
CA TYR A 59 -3.63 3.84 1.47
C TYR A 59 -2.64 3.79 2.62
N HIS A 60 -3.15 3.91 3.84
CA HIS A 60 -2.40 3.65 5.07
C HIS A 60 -2.90 2.35 5.71
N ALA A 61 -2.00 1.40 5.95
CA ALA A 61 -2.33 0.18 6.68
C ALA A 61 -1.97 0.37 8.15
N SER A 62 -2.93 0.83 8.94
CA SER A 62 -2.76 1.07 10.37
C SER A 62 -2.69 -0.23 11.16
N LEU A 63 -1.74 -0.29 12.09
CA LEU A 63 -1.63 -1.33 13.11
C LEU A 63 -2.41 -0.97 14.39
N GLY A 64 -3.16 0.13 14.38
CA GLY A 64 -3.96 0.62 15.50
C GLY A 64 -3.07 1.03 16.67
N LEU A 65 -3.33 0.48 17.86
CA LEU A 65 -2.57 0.76 19.10
C LEU A 65 -1.06 0.45 19.01
N LEU A 66 -0.62 -0.22 17.95
CA LEU A 66 0.78 -0.58 17.73
C LEU A 66 1.51 0.35 16.77
N ASP A 67 0.79 1.28 16.14
CA ASP A 67 1.43 2.41 15.49
C ASP A 67 1.92 3.39 16.55
N TRP A 68 2.96 4.16 16.22
CA TRP A 68 3.42 5.24 17.10
C TRP A 68 2.27 6.25 17.32
N PRO A 69 1.86 6.50 18.57
CA PRO A 69 0.76 7.41 18.86
C PRO A 69 1.20 8.87 18.73
N GLY A 70 0.23 9.77 18.56
CA GLY A 70 0.49 11.19 18.77
C GLY A 70 0.83 11.45 20.23
N ILE A 71 1.87 12.24 20.48
CA ILE A 71 2.31 12.57 21.84
C ILE A 71 2.59 14.07 21.97
N THR A 72 2.33 14.63 23.14
CA THR A 72 2.80 15.98 23.49
C THR A 72 4.03 15.86 24.38
N TYR A 73 5.14 16.45 23.97
CA TYR A 73 6.39 16.44 24.71
C TYR A 73 6.96 17.87 24.79
N HIS A 74 7.18 18.37 26.01
CA HIS A 74 7.56 19.76 26.30
C HIS A 74 6.72 20.82 25.56
N GLY A 75 5.40 20.64 25.53
CA GLY A 75 4.47 21.56 24.87
C GLY A 75 4.43 21.45 23.34
N VAL A 76 5.23 20.57 22.74
CA VAL A 76 5.23 20.31 21.29
C VAL A 76 4.45 19.05 21.01
N TYR A 77 3.48 19.15 20.10
CA TYR A 77 2.71 18.00 19.62
C TYR A 77 3.43 17.30 18.47
N TRP A 78 3.72 16.02 18.66
CA TRP A 78 4.31 15.11 17.68
C TRP A 78 3.21 14.20 17.14
N PRO A 79 2.91 14.23 15.83
CA PRO A 79 1.84 13.42 15.24
C PRO A 79 2.16 11.93 15.29
N GLY A 80 1.11 11.12 15.43
CA GLY A 80 1.21 9.67 15.27
C GLY A 80 1.38 9.26 13.81
N VAL A 81 1.58 7.96 13.56
CA VAL A 81 1.82 7.44 12.19
C VAL A 81 0.62 7.71 11.26
N SER A 82 -0.60 7.45 11.72
CA SER A 82 -1.82 7.73 10.95
C SER A 82 -1.94 9.21 10.57
N GLU A 83 -1.66 10.11 11.51
CA GLU A 83 -1.66 11.55 11.26
C GLU A 83 -0.56 11.98 10.29
N LEU A 84 0.64 11.40 10.39
CA LEU A 84 1.71 11.64 9.43
C LEU A 84 1.32 11.16 8.04
N ALA A 85 0.69 9.98 7.90
CA ALA A 85 0.19 9.50 6.62
C ALA A 85 -0.90 10.42 6.04
N ALA A 86 -1.81 10.93 6.86
CA ALA A 86 -2.81 11.94 6.48
C ALA A 86 -2.18 13.24 6.01
N ARG A 87 -1.29 13.82 6.82
CA ARG A 87 -0.55 15.05 6.46
C ARG A 87 0.24 14.86 5.18
N GLN A 88 0.88 13.70 5.01
CA GLN A 88 1.62 13.37 3.81
C GLN A 88 0.70 13.33 2.58
N SER A 89 -0.44 12.65 2.66
CA SER A 89 -1.43 12.58 1.58
C SER A 89 -1.90 13.98 1.15
N THR A 90 -2.31 14.80 2.13
CA THR A 90 -2.77 16.16 1.90
C THR A 90 -1.66 17.07 1.37
N ALA A 91 -0.43 16.94 1.85
CA ALA A 91 0.71 17.74 1.38
C ALA A 91 1.00 17.52 -0.12
N PHE A 92 0.67 16.35 -0.67
CA PHE A 92 0.78 16.07 -2.10
C PHE A 92 -0.48 16.45 -2.91
N GLY A 93 -1.47 17.09 -2.27
CA GLY A 93 -2.65 17.65 -2.91
C GLY A 93 -3.83 16.69 -3.07
N LEU A 94 -3.84 15.56 -2.35
CA LEU A 94 -4.99 14.68 -2.31
C LEU A 94 -6.03 15.18 -1.28
N PRO A 95 -7.32 15.25 -1.64
CA PRO A 95 -8.41 15.45 -0.70
C PRO A 95 -8.40 14.42 0.45
N PRO A 96 -8.85 14.79 1.66
CA PRO A 96 -8.86 13.89 2.81
C PRO A 96 -9.61 12.55 2.58
N ASP A 97 -10.67 12.55 1.78
CA ASP A 97 -11.46 11.36 1.44
C ASP A 97 -10.74 10.41 0.46
N GLN A 98 -9.62 10.83 -0.13
CA GLN A 98 -8.72 9.99 -0.92
C GLN A 98 -7.59 9.34 -0.10
N LEU A 99 -7.54 9.56 1.22
CA LEU A 99 -6.79 8.70 2.13
C LEU A 99 -7.69 7.60 2.69
N ILE A 100 -7.37 6.37 2.32
CA ILE A 100 -8.03 5.17 2.84
C ILE A 100 -7.14 4.55 3.93
N GLU A 101 -7.50 4.80 5.18
CA GLU A 101 -6.92 4.06 6.30
C GLU A 101 -7.62 2.70 6.44
N VAL A 102 -6.83 1.64 6.55
CA VAL A 102 -7.34 0.29 6.74
C VAL A 102 -6.63 -0.38 7.89
N THR A 103 -7.38 -1.15 8.68
CA THR A 103 -6.81 -2.00 9.71
C THR A 103 -7.32 -3.42 9.56
N ARG A 104 -6.52 -4.39 10.03
CA ARG A 104 -6.95 -5.78 10.04
C ARG A 104 -8.09 -5.90 11.05
N THR A 105 -9.17 -6.54 10.66
CA THR A 105 -10.33 -6.76 11.54
C THR A 105 -10.65 -8.26 11.65
N LEU A 106 -11.31 -8.64 12.74
CA LEU A 106 -11.91 -9.95 12.94
C LEU A 106 -13.41 -9.78 13.26
N THR A 107 -14.20 -10.82 13.01
CA THR A 107 -15.62 -10.82 13.36
C THR A 107 -15.74 -11.16 14.83
N GLY A 108 -16.32 -10.26 15.61
CA GLY A 108 -16.59 -10.41 17.02
C GLY A 108 -17.71 -11.40 17.31
N PRO A 109 -17.92 -11.75 18.59
CA PRO A 109 -19.00 -12.66 19.01
C PRO A 109 -20.40 -12.18 18.62
N ASP A 110 -20.60 -10.88 18.53
CA ASP A 110 -21.85 -10.20 18.14
C ASP A 110 -21.97 -9.97 16.63
N GLY A 111 -21.04 -10.50 15.83
CA GLY A 111 -21.00 -10.31 14.38
C GLY A 111 -20.38 -8.97 13.94
N THR A 112 -20.02 -8.07 14.86
CA THR A 112 -19.39 -6.79 14.52
C THR A 112 -17.94 -6.97 14.10
N ARG A 113 -17.39 -6.04 13.31
CA ARG A 113 -15.97 -6.06 12.94
C ARG A 113 -15.17 -5.32 14.00
N MET A 114 -14.28 -6.03 14.68
CA MET A 114 -13.37 -5.45 15.67
C MET A 114 -11.91 -5.45 15.18
N PRO A 115 -11.08 -4.47 15.58
CA PRO A 115 -9.66 -4.45 15.22
C PRO A 115 -8.93 -5.72 15.69
N HIS A 116 -8.10 -6.27 14.80
CA HIS A 116 -7.26 -7.43 15.04
C HIS A 116 -5.79 -7.01 15.07
N SER A 117 -5.35 -6.56 16.25
CA SER A 117 -3.99 -6.09 16.49
C SER A 117 -3.04 -7.25 16.85
N LEU A 118 -1.75 -6.95 17.00
CA LEU A 118 -0.77 -7.92 17.52
C LEU A 118 -1.09 -8.28 18.95
N LEU A 119 -1.57 -7.32 19.74
CA LEU A 119 -1.97 -7.58 21.12
C LEU A 119 -3.13 -8.57 21.17
N THR A 120 -4.06 -8.47 20.22
CA THR A 120 -5.15 -9.44 20.05
C THR A 120 -4.60 -10.83 19.72
N GLU A 121 -3.63 -10.96 18.81
CA GLU A 121 -2.99 -12.25 18.51
C GLU A 121 -2.20 -12.80 19.71
N ILE A 122 -1.43 -11.96 20.40
CA ILE A 122 -0.64 -12.37 21.58
C ILE A 122 -1.57 -12.87 22.68
N ALA A 123 -2.66 -12.15 22.95
CA ALA A 123 -3.66 -12.56 23.94
C ALA A 123 -4.32 -13.89 23.56
N ALA A 124 -4.68 -14.08 22.28
CA ALA A 124 -5.32 -15.30 21.80
C ALA A 124 -4.39 -16.53 21.82
N TYR A 125 -3.10 -16.36 21.49
CA TYR A 125 -2.15 -17.47 21.37
C TYR A 125 -1.21 -17.64 22.57
N GLY A 126 -1.23 -16.72 23.54
CA GLY A 126 -0.36 -16.74 24.72
C GLY A 126 1.13 -16.63 24.42
N ARG A 127 1.52 -16.06 23.26
CA ARG A 127 2.93 -15.97 22.85
C ARG A 127 3.20 -14.79 21.93
N PHE A 128 4.39 -14.22 22.07
CA PHE A 128 4.90 -13.21 21.13
C PHE A 128 5.24 -13.84 19.76
N PRO A 129 5.13 -13.08 18.67
CA PRO A 129 5.59 -13.50 17.36
C PRO A 129 7.06 -13.91 17.37
N ARG A 130 7.38 -14.98 16.65
CA ARG A 130 8.75 -15.41 16.37
C ARG A 130 9.15 -15.05 14.94
N LEU A 131 10.44 -15.13 14.63
CA LEU A 131 10.94 -14.98 13.27
C LEU A 131 10.14 -15.88 12.30
N GLY A 132 9.58 -15.29 11.24
CA GLY A 132 8.71 -15.99 10.27
C GLY A 132 7.20 -15.91 10.56
N SER A 133 6.78 -15.26 11.65
CA SER A 133 5.35 -15.05 11.93
C SER A 133 4.68 -14.17 10.87
N ARG A 134 3.48 -14.56 10.42
CA ARG A 134 2.77 -13.87 9.32
C ARG A 134 2.29 -12.47 9.67
N TYR A 135 2.11 -12.18 10.96
CA TYR A 135 1.67 -10.87 11.45
C TYR A 135 2.59 -9.75 10.95
N CYS A 136 3.90 -9.90 11.13
CA CYS A 136 4.88 -8.87 10.77
C CYS A 136 5.27 -8.86 9.28
N THR A 137 4.86 -9.85 8.48
CA THR A 137 5.37 -10.03 7.11
C THR A 137 4.38 -9.62 6.00
N LYS A 138 3.07 -9.93 6.12
CA LYS A 138 2.13 -9.65 5.02
C LYS A 138 0.68 -9.43 5.43
N SER A 139 0.18 -10.19 6.41
CA SER A 139 -1.25 -10.24 6.71
C SER A 139 -1.81 -8.94 7.27
N ALA A 140 -1.02 -8.17 8.01
CA ALA A 140 -1.45 -6.92 8.64
C ALA A 140 -1.37 -5.70 7.70
N LYS A 141 -0.64 -5.79 6.58
CA LYS A 141 -0.40 -4.64 5.69
C LYS A 141 -0.86 -4.87 4.26
N ASP A 142 -0.23 -5.81 3.55
CA ASP A 142 -0.47 -6.00 2.12
C ASP A 142 -1.86 -6.59 1.86
N THR A 143 -2.25 -7.60 2.64
CA THR A 143 -3.55 -8.27 2.52
C THR A 143 -4.71 -7.34 2.87
N VAL A 144 -4.57 -6.52 3.93
CA VAL A 144 -5.64 -5.62 4.38
C VAL A 144 -5.98 -4.58 3.31
N VAL A 145 -4.97 -3.93 2.73
CA VAL A 145 -5.21 -2.97 1.64
C VAL A 145 -5.73 -3.68 0.38
N SER A 146 -5.16 -4.84 0.02
CA SER A 146 -5.66 -5.60 -1.13
C SER A 146 -7.14 -6.01 -0.99
N ALA A 147 -7.59 -6.27 0.24
CA ALA A 147 -8.98 -6.57 0.56
C ALA A 147 -9.86 -5.31 0.48
N SER A 148 -9.34 -4.15 0.89
CA SER A 148 -10.06 -2.86 0.82
C SER A 148 -10.42 -2.41 -0.59
N TRP A 149 -9.72 -2.93 -1.61
CA TRP A 149 -10.06 -2.67 -3.02
C TRP A 149 -11.32 -3.44 -3.47
N THR A 150 -11.77 -4.46 -2.73
CA THR A 150 -12.85 -5.36 -3.18
C THR A 150 -14.16 -4.62 -3.51
N PRO A 151 -14.66 -3.68 -2.69
CA PRO A 151 -15.86 -2.92 -3.03
C PRO A 151 -15.68 -2.12 -4.33
N PHE A 152 -14.56 -1.39 -4.47
CA PHE A 152 -14.23 -0.63 -5.67
C PHE A 152 -14.15 -1.53 -6.90
N VAL A 153 -13.44 -2.66 -6.80
CA VAL A 153 -13.27 -3.61 -7.90
C VAL A 153 -14.60 -4.22 -8.33
N THR A 154 -15.45 -4.59 -7.37
CA THR A 154 -16.76 -5.21 -7.65
C THR A 154 -17.67 -4.26 -8.41
N GLN A 155 -17.72 -2.99 -8.00
CA GLN A 155 -18.51 -1.97 -8.69
C GLN A 155 -17.91 -1.66 -10.06
N ARG A 156 -16.63 -1.29 -10.10
CA ARG A 156 -15.98 -0.78 -11.32
C ARG A 156 -15.86 -1.86 -12.40
N LYS A 157 -15.69 -3.13 -12.05
CA LYS A 157 -15.69 -4.24 -13.02
C LYS A 157 -17.01 -4.31 -13.80
N LYS A 158 -18.16 -4.14 -13.11
CA LYS A 158 -19.48 -4.18 -13.76
C LYS A 158 -19.62 -3.04 -14.78
N GLU A 159 -19.15 -1.85 -14.41
CA GLU A 159 -19.18 -0.66 -15.27
C GLU A 159 -18.25 -0.81 -16.49
N LEU A 160 -17.05 -1.38 -16.29
CA LEU A 160 -16.04 -1.49 -17.34
C LEU A 160 -16.22 -2.70 -18.27
N GLY A 161 -16.94 -3.75 -17.84
CA GLY A 161 -17.03 -5.02 -18.58
C GLY A 161 -15.71 -5.80 -18.67
N ARG A 162 -14.65 -5.35 -17.98
CA ARG A 162 -13.32 -5.97 -17.95
C ARG A 162 -12.74 -5.98 -16.53
N PRO A 163 -11.69 -6.79 -16.26
CA PRO A 163 -10.95 -6.70 -15.01
C PRO A 163 -10.46 -5.27 -14.74
N VAL A 164 -10.57 -4.85 -13.48
CA VAL A 164 -10.08 -3.53 -13.02
C VAL A 164 -8.55 -3.54 -12.98
N ARG A 165 -7.92 -2.51 -13.52
CA ARG A 165 -6.47 -2.34 -13.57
C ARG A 165 -6.04 -1.45 -12.41
N ILE A 166 -5.21 -1.97 -11.52
CA ILE A 166 -4.75 -1.27 -10.32
C ILE A 166 -3.23 -1.14 -10.39
N LEU A 167 -2.71 0.07 -10.18
CA LEU A 167 -1.29 0.30 -9.98
C LEU A 167 -1.01 0.49 -8.49
N LYS A 168 -0.39 -0.52 -7.87
CA LYS A 168 0.13 -0.44 -6.50
C LYS A 168 1.47 0.28 -6.52
N VAL A 169 1.56 1.46 -5.90
CA VAL A 169 2.81 2.25 -5.84
C VAL A 169 3.42 2.16 -4.44
N GLN A 170 4.70 1.81 -4.33
CA GLN A 170 5.39 1.68 -3.04
C GLN A 170 6.79 2.32 -3.07
N GLY A 171 7.20 2.86 -1.92
CA GLY A 171 8.52 3.48 -1.73
C GLY A 171 9.64 2.51 -1.36
N MET A 172 9.59 1.23 -1.76
CA MET A 172 10.68 0.30 -1.42
C MET A 172 11.94 0.64 -2.22
N ARG A 173 13.11 0.63 -1.55
CA ARG A 173 14.42 0.83 -2.17
C ARG A 173 15.31 -0.40 -2.09
N ARG A 174 16.21 -0.59 -3.06
CA ARG A 174 17.18 -1.71 -3.06
C ARG A 174 18.14 -1.62 -1.88
N ASP A 175 18.56 -0.40 -1.58
CA ASP A 175 19.55 -0.06 -0.55
C ASP A 175 19.07 -0.37 0.89
N GLU A 176 17.78 -0.67 1.09
CA GLU A 176 17.25 -1.02 2.41
C GLU A 176 17.59 -2.45 2.88
N SER A 177 17.75 -3.41 1.96
CA SER A 177 18.11 -4.79 2.33
C SER A 177 18.52 -5.66 1.14
N ARG A 178 19.25 -6.75 1.42
CA ARG A 178 19.58 -7.79 0.42
C ARG A 178 18.34 -8.42 -0.25
N SER A 179 17.23 -8.57 0.46
CA SER A 179 16.00 -9.10 -0.15
C SER A 179 15.36 -8.12 -1.12
N ARG A 180 15.54 -6.82 -0.89
CA ARG A 180 15.01 -5.76 -1.77
C ARG A 180 15.89 -5.49 -2.97
N SER A 181 17.18 -5.84 -2.92
CA SER A 181 18.10 -5.71 -4.05
C SER A 181 17.70 -6.54 -5.28
N ALA A 182 16.83 -7.55 -5.13
CA ALA A 182 16.32 -8.38 -6.22
C ALA A 182 14.96 -7.92 -6.77
N LEU A 183 14.36 -6.84 -6.25
CA LEU A 183 13.04 -6.38 -6.69
C LEU A 183 13.11 -5.83 -8.12
N ALA A 184 12.14 -6.18 -8.96
CA ALA A 184 11.91 -5.47 -10.22
C ALA A 184 11.24 -4.10 -9.94
N PRO A 185 11.60 -3.03 -10.66
CA PRO A 185 11.00 -1.70 -10.50
C PRO A 185 9.51 -1.68 -10.85
N TYR A 186 9.10 -2.51 -11.81
CA TYR A 186 7.72 -2.60 -12.27
C TYR A 186 7.41 -4.06 -12.65
N ARG A 187 6.30 -4.60 -12.15
CA ARG A 187 5.92 -6.01 -12.37
C ARG A 187 4.44 -6.26 -12.13
N ASN A 188 3.88 -7.27 -12.77
CA ASN A 188 2.58 -7.79 -12.37
C ASN A 188 2.71 -8.59 -11.06
N VAL A 189 1.79 -8.38 -10.13
CA VAL A 189 1.76 -9.11 -8.85
C VAL A 189 0.47 -9.91 -8.65
N LEU A 190 -0.56 -9.64 -9.44
CA LEU A 190 -1.82 -10.38 -9.44
C LEU A 190 -2.55 -10.15 -10.76
N ALA A 191 -3.07 -11.21 -11.36
CA ALA A 191 -4.07 -11.12 -12.40
C ALA A 191 -5.12 -12.20 -12.23
N ASN A 192 -6.38 -11.81 -12.31
CA ASN A 192 -7.52 -12.73 -12.30
C ASN A 192 -8.72 -12.10 -13.02
N GLY A 193 -9.83 -12.83 -13.10
CA GLY A 193 -11.05 -12.35 -13.77
C GLY A 193 -11.72 -11.13 -13.12
N ALA A 194 -11.24 -10.64 -11.97
CA ALA A 194 -11.74 -9.43 -11.33
C ALA A 194 -10.82 -8.23 -11.48
N ARG A 195 -9.50 -8.44 -11.42
CA ARG A 195 -8.50 -7.36 -11.47
C ARG A 195 -7.15 -7.81 -12.00
N SER A 196 -6.42 -6.86 -12.58
CA SER A 196 -4.97 -6.92 -12.78
C SER A 196 -4.32 -5.90 -11.85
N VAL A 197 -3.29 -6.32 -11.12
CA VAL A 197 -2.53 -5.47 -10.20
C VAL A 197 -1.07 -5.51 -10.60
N ASP A 198 -0.57 -4.35 -11.00
CA ASP A 198 0.86 -4.15 -11.16
C ASP A 198 1.41 -3.40 -9.96
N GLU A 199 2.68 -3.66 -9.66
CA GLU A 199 3.43 -3.01 -8.59
C GLU A 199 4.54 -2.17 -9.21
N TRP A 200 4.61 -0.90 -8.81
CA TRP A 200 5.65 0.03 -9.23
C TRP A 200 6.39 0.61 -8.03
N LEU A 201 7.73 0.61 -8.14
CA LEU A 201 8.68 1.06 -7.13
C LEU A 201 9.47 2.26 -7.70
N PRO A 202 8.89 3.46 -7.75
CA PRO A 202 9.54 4.63 -8.38
C PRO A 202 10.86 5.01 -7.68
N ALA A 203 10.94 4.79 -6.37
CA ALA A 203 12.12 5.12 -5.57
C ALA A 203 13.18 4.00 -5.54
N LEU A 204 13.02 2.92 -6.31
CA LEU A 204 13.77 1.67 -6.10
C LEU A 204 15.30 1.85 -6.08
N GLU A 205 15.81 2.72 -6.95
CA GLU A 205 17.25 2.96 -7.12
C GLU A 205 17.79 4.12 -6.25
N TRP A 206 16.95 4.76 -5.43
CA TRP A 206 17.41 5.83 -4.54
C TRP A 206 18.19 5.27 -3.35
N THR A 207 19.33 5.89 -3.04
CA THR A 207 20.15 5.55 -1.87
C THR A 207 19.59 6.20 -0.61
N THR A 208 20.00 5.71 0.56
CA THR A 208 19.49 6.21 1.84
C THR A 208 19.83 7.67 2.07
N GLU A 209 21.03 8.10 1.67
CA GLU A 209 21.46 9.49 1.78
C GLU A 209 20.68 10.40 0.84
N ALA A 210 20.45 9.98 -0.41
CA ALA A 210 19.66 10.75 -1.37
C ALA A 210 18.20 10.99 -0.95
N VAL A 211 17.64 10.20 -0.02
CA VAL A 211 16.28 10.44 0.52
C VAL A 211 16.27 11.43 1.69
N LYS A 212 17.42 11.68 2.33
CA LYS A 212 17.51 12.57 3.50
C LYS A 212 17.81 14.02 3.13
N GLU A 213 18.45 14.24 1.97
CA GLU A 213 18.71 15.54 1.36
C GLU A 213 17.45 16.13 0.71
#